data_AF-A0A0Q8JFI4-F1
#
_entry.id   AF-A0A0Q8JFI4-F1
#
_cell.length_a   1.000
_cell.length_b   1.000
_cell.length_c   1.000
_cell.angle_alpha   90.00
_cell.angle_beta   90.00
_cell.angle_gamma   90.00
#
_symmetry.space_group_name_H-M   'P 1'
#
loop_
_entity.id
_entity.type
_entity.pdbx_description
1 polymer ?
#
loop_
_entity_poly.entity_id
_entity_poly.type
_entity_poly.pdbx_seq_one_letter_code
_entity_poly.pdbx_strand_id
1 'polypeptide(L)'
;MSPSSPRIVALADLADAYRVPDYMPADWRILVVPGDLSVDGDLQLEWDRPDGNANPSRHDWRDAAGCPPGEGIDGVAIEGSLHVGGAIISQWAGPVLLVREHLRARSLIAGGAFIRIRGDADVTDTVLGHTNHGELYIDGTATAPLLIWDDHFFNAATINAPYTFDTRAAAWDDWQYDDDLDGYPLPEQLKPVLREEFGCWDEVMDALRAGKEVVKPNFSRQA
;
A
#
# COMPACT_ATOMS: atom_id res chain seq x y z
N MET A 1 21.37 -13.07 -21.89
CA MET A 1 19.98 -13.52 -21.91
C MET A 1 19.13 -12.33 -22.30
N SER A 2 18.24 -12.45 -23.28
CA SER A 2 17.28 -11.38 -23.56
C SER A 2 16.41 -11.18 -22.33
N PRO A 3 16.04 -9.94 -21.96
CA PRO A 3 15.07 -9.72 -20.89
C PRO A 3 13.80 -10.49 -21.24
N SER A 4 13.26 -11.24 -20.28
CA SER A 4 11.95 -11.87 -20.42
C SER A 4 10.90 -10.80 -20.67
N SER A 5 9.85 -11.13 -21.43
CA SER A 5 8.71 -10.23 -21.63
C SER A 5 7.70 -10.37 -20.48
N PRO A 6 6.91 -9.32 -20.21
CA PRO A 6 5.74 -9.43 -19.33
C PRO A 6 4.81 -10.58 -19.75
N ARG A 7 4.21 -11.23 -18.76
CA ARG A 7 3.37 -12.42 -18.97
C ARG A 7 2.26 -12.48 -17.95
N ILE A 8 1.11 -13.06 -18.30
CA ILE A 8 0.02 -13.32 -17.36
C ILE A 8 0.08 -14.79 -16.95
N VAL A 9 0.08 -15.06 -15.65
CA VAL A 9 0.11 -16.41 -15.07
C VAL A 9 -0.97 -16.56 -14.02
N ALA A 10 -1.20 -17.80 -13.55
CA ALA A 10 -2.08 -18.04 -12.41
C ALA A 10 -1.36 -17.67 -11.11
N LEU A 11 -2.08 -17.14 -10.11
CA LEU A 11 -1.52 -16.81 -8.80
C LEU A 11 -0.84 -18.02 -8.14
N ALA A 12 -1.38 -19.23 -8.35
CA ALA A 12 -0.77 -20.47 -7.86
C ALA A 12 0.66 -20.70 -8.37
N ASP A 13 0.99 -20.25 -9.60
CA ASP A 13 2.34 -20.38 -10.16
C ASP A 13 3.36 -19.48 -9.45
N LEU A 14 2.88 -18.51 -8.65
CA LEU A 14 3.67 -17.55 -7.90
C LEU A 14 3.74 -17.87 -6.40
N ALA A 15 2.97 -18.86 -5.92
CA ALA A 15 2.72 -19.09 -4.51
C ALA A 15 4.00 -19.29 -3.69
N ASP A 16 4.90 -20.19 -4.10
CA ASP A 16 6.17 -20.43 -3.41
C ASP A 16 7.09 -19.20 -3.47
N ALA A 17 7.08 -18.57 -4.63
CA ALA A 17 7.98 -17.50 -4.99
C ALA A 17 7.68 -16.21 -4.22
N TYR A 18 6.42 -15.98 -3.86
CA TYR A 18 5.98 -14.80 -3.11
C TYR A 18 5.36 -15.15 -1.76
N ARG A 19 5.33 -16.42 -1.36
CA ARG A 19 4.67 -16.92 -0.14
C ARG A 19 3.20 -16.48 -0.08
N VAL A 20 2.49 -16.74 -1.17
CA VAL A 20 1.05 -16.46 -1.25
C VAL A 20 0.30 -17.47 -0.38
N PRO A 21 -0.62 -17.05 0.49
CA PRO A 21 -1.45 -17.95 1.29
C PRO A 21 -2.33 -18.87 0.43
N ASP A 22 -2.63 -20.05 0.96
CA ASP A 22 -3.43 -21.09 0.27
C ASP A 22 -4.93 -20.76 0.17
N TYR A 23 -5.42 -19.83 0.99
CA TYR A 23 -6.80 -19.34 0.90
C TYR A 23 -7.03 -18.40 -0.31
N MET A 24 -5.95 -17.87 -0.90
CA MET A 24 -6.06 -16.96 -2.05
C MET A 24 -6.51 -17.73 -3.30
N PRO A 25 -7.34 -17.13 -4.18
CA PRO A 25 -7.82 -17.84 -5.37
C PRO A 25 -6.68 -18.21 -6.32
N ALA A 26 -6.45 -19.50 -6.48
CA ALA A 26 -5.34 -20.06 -7.24
C ALA A 26 -5.31 -19.62 -8.71
N ASP A 27 -6.48 -19.35 -9.29
CA ASP A 27 -6.71 -19.04 -10.71
C ASP A 27 -6.72 -17.54 -11.03
N TRP A 28 -6.49 -16.67 -10.04
CA TRP A 28 -6.32 -15.23 -10.26
C TRP A 28 -5.21 -14.95 -11.26
N ARG A 29 -5.50 -14.07 -12.22
CA ARG A 29 -4.65 -13.73 -13.35
C ARG A 29 -3.69 -12.62 -12.95
N ILE A 30 -2.42 -12.98 -12.77
CA ILE A 30 -1.40 -12.03 -12.32
C ILE A 30 -0.50 -11.62 -13.48
N LEU A 31 -0.41 -10.32 -13.73
CA LEU A 31 0.60 -9.76 -14.63
C LEU A 31 1.97 -9.84 -13.95
N VAL A 32 2.88 -10.63 -14.51
CA VAL A 32 4.26 -10.70 -14.06
C VAL A 32 5.11 -9.74 -14.87
N VAL A 33 5.69 -8.75 -14.19
CA VAL A 33 6.64 -7.80 -14.74
C VAL A 33 8.06 -8.30 -14.45
N PRO A 34 8.85 -8.60 -15.50
CA PRO A 34 10.21 -9.09 -15.34
C PRO A 34 11.15 -7.94 -14.97
N GLY A 35 11.92 -8.12 -13.91
CA GLY A 35 12.81 -7.09 -13.38
C GLY A 35 12.06 -5.98 -12.65
N ASP A 36 12.64 -4.78 -12.67
CA ASP A 36 12.14 -3.64 -11.91
C ASP A 36 10.98 -2.93 -12.63
N LEU A 37 10.08 -2.35 -11.84
CA LEU A 37 9.01 -1.47 -12.33
C LEU A 37 9.15 -0.09 -11.70
N SER A 38 9.09 0.95 -12.53
CA SER A 38 8.99 2.34 -12.08
C SER A 38 7.67 2.95 -12.55
N VAL A 39 6.95 3.58 -11.63
CA VAL A 39 5.69 4.29 -11.89
C VAL A 39 5.87 5.75 -11.51
N ASP A 40 5.63 6.64 -12.48
CA ASP A 40 5.61 8.08 -12.23
C ASP A 40 4.26 8.48 -11.60
N GLY A 41 4.30 9.03 -10.39
CA GLY A 41 3.09 9.38 -9.65
C GLY A 41 2.53 8.21 -8.83
N ASP A 42 1.21 8.18 -8.64
CA ASP A 42 0.55 7.22 -7.74
C ASP A 42 0.22 5.92 -8.47
N LEU A 43 0.39 4.79 -7.78
CA LEU A 43 -0.05 3.46 -8.22
C LEU A 43 -1.32 3.09 -7.45
N GLN A 44 -2.46 3.12 -8.13
CA GLN A 44 -3.73 2.79 -7.52
C GLN A 44 -4.16 1.38 -7.89
N LEU A 45 -4.45 0.54 -6.88
CA LEU A 45 -4.73 -0.87 -7.09
C LEU A 45 -6.16 -1.09 -7.59
N GLU A 46 -7.15 -0.30 -7.20
CA GLU A 46 -8.53 -0.45 -7.71
C GLU A 46 -8.72 0.07 -9.15
N TRP A 47 -7.85 -0.34 -10.08
CA TRP A 47 -7.78 0.19 -11.45
C TRP A 47 -9.02 -0.11 -12.32
N ASP A 48 -9.71 -1.24 -12.11
CA ASP A 48 -10.90 -1.61 -12.90
C ASP A 48 -12.23 -1.32 -12.17
N ARG A 49 -12.20 -0.63 -11.02
CA ARG A 49 -13.42 -0.29 -10.26
C ARG A 49 -14.00 1.06 -10.68
N PRO A 50 -15.28 1.13 -11.12
CA PRO A 50 -15.92 2.39 -11.49
C PRO A 50 -16.09 3.38 -10.33
N ASP A 51 -15.99 2.89 -9.09
CA ASP A 51 -16.14 3.60 -7.81
C ASP A 51 -14.80 3.78 -7.07
N GLY A 52 -13.67 3.45 -7.69
CA GLY A 52 -12.36 3.80 -7.16
C GLY A 52 -12.23 5.32 -7.04
N ASN A 53 -11.85 5.82 -5.88
CA ASN A 53 -11.76 7.26 -5.59
C ASN A 53 -10.73 8.05 -6.45
N ALA A 54 -10.01 7.43 -7.39
CA ALA A 54 -9.45 8.24 -8.48
C ALA A 54 -10.44 8.34 -9.62
N ASN A 55 -11.02 9.53 -9.70
CA ASN A 55 -11.51 10.02 -10.96
C ASN A 55 -10.42 10.92 -11.58
N PRO A 56 -9.81 10.55 -12.72
CA PRO A 56 -10.04 9.33 -13.51
C PRO A 56 -9.17 8.14 -13.09
N SER A 57 -9.63 6.92 -13.37
CA SER A 57 -8.86 5.67 -13.25
C SER A 57 -7.53 5.82 -13.97
N ARG A 58 -6.42 5.64 -13.25
CA ARG A 58 -5.06 5.75 -13.80
C ARG A 58 -4.54 4.37 -14.18
N HIS A 59 -4.44 4.14 -15.48
CA HIS A 59 -3.87 2.93 -16.08
C HIS A 59 -2.49 3.19 -16.70
N ASP A 60 -1.89 4.35 -16.47
CA ASP A 60 -0.56 4.73 -16.98
C ASP A 60 0.53 3.72 -16.59
N TRP A 61 0.45 3.16 -15.39
CA TRP A 61 1.36 2.10 -14.95
C TRP A 61 1.20 0.80 -15.76
N ARG A 62 0.02 0.49 -16.33
CA ARG A 62 -0.21 -0.76 -17.08
C ARG A 62 0.60 -0.77 -18.37
N ASP A 63 0.70 0.37 -19.05
CA ASP A 63 1.55 0.54 -20.23
C ASP A 63 3.03 0.39 -19.85
N ALA A 64 3.45 1.00 -18.74
CA ALA A 64 4.82 0.88 -18.21
C ALA A 64 5.16 -0.58 -17.82
N ALA A 65 4.18 -1.32 -17.29
CA ALA A 65 4.30 -2.75 -16.96
C ALA A 65 4.22 -3.68 -18.19
N GLY A 66 3.94 -3.13 -19.38
CA GLY A 66 3.75 -3.91 -20.61
C GLY A 66 2.53 -4.84 -20.55
N CYS A 67 1.48 -4.45 -19.81
CA CYS A 67 0.21 -5.16 -19.79
C CYS A 67 -0.43 -5.10 -21.19
N PRO A 68 -0.86 -6.23 -21.77
CA PRO A 68 -1.56 -6.16 -23.05
C PRO A 68 -2.89 -5.39 -22.91
N PRO A 69 -3.27 -4.56 -23.91
CA PRO A 69 -4.49 -3.77 -23.86
C PRO A 69 -5.74 -4.65 -23.73
N GLY A 70 -6.67 -4.26 -22.85
CA GLY A 70 -7.96 -4.94 -22.67
C GLY A 70 -7.90 -6.26 -21.90
N GLU A 71 -6.74 -6.67 -21.40
CA GLU A 71 -6.62 -7.85 -20.55
C GLU A 71 -7.20 -7.59 -19.16
N GLY A 72 -8.04 -8.50 -18.66
CA GLY A 72 -8.45 -8.52 -17.25
C GLY A 72 -7.34 -9.16 -16.40
N ILE A 73 -6.91 -8.49 -15.35
CA ILE A 73 -5.92 -8.98 -14.39
C ILE A 73 -6.40 -8.75 -12.95
N ASP A 74 -6.11 -9.71 -12.08
CA ASP A 74 -6.47 -9.71 -10.66
C ASP A 74 -5.31 -9.24 -9.77
N GLY A 75 -4.16 -8.92 -10.37
CA GLY A 75 -3.00 -8.40 -9.67
C GLY A 75 -1.76 -8.25 -10.53
N VAL A 76 -0.70 -7.74 -9.92
CA VAL A 76 0.61 -7.57 -10.52
C VAL A 76 1.70 -8.15 -9.62
N ALA A 77 2.68 -8.81 -10.22
CA ALA A 77 3.87 -9.33 -9.56
C ALA A 77 5.13 -8.78 -10.23
N ILE A 78 5.96 -8.08 -9.47
CA ILE A 78 7.21 -7.50 -9.92
C ILE A 78 8.35 -8.44 -9.50
N GLU A 79 9.08 -9.00 -10.48
CA GLU A 79 10.18 -9.94 -10.22
C GLU A 79 11.46 -9.27 -9.69
N GLY A 80 11.58 -7.95 -9.81
CA GLY A 80 12.60 -7.13 -9.17
C GLY A 80 12.02 -6.19 -8.12
N SER A 81 12.52 -4.96 -8.11
CA SER A 81 12.12 -3.88 -7.21
C SER A 81 11.01 -3.00 -7.82
N LEU A 82 10.14 -2.47 -6.97
CA LEU A 82 9.08 -1.53 -7.34
C LEU A 82 9.42 -0.13 -6.83
N HIS A 83 9.44 0.85 -7.74
CA HIS A 83 9.57 2.26 -7.39
C HIS A 83 8.35 3.05 -7.86
N VAL A 84 7.65 3.68 -6.92
CA VAL A 84 6.48 4.52 -7.20
C VAL A 84 6.82 5.94 -6.77
N GLY A 85 6.79 6.89 -7.70
CA GLY A 85 7.13 8.29 -7.41
C GLY A 85 6.12 8.97 -6.46
N GLY A 86 4.96 8.35 -6.25
CA GLY A 86 3.95 8.77 -5.31
C GLY A 86 3.42 7.68 -4.40
N ALA A 87 2.12 7.67 -4.18
CA ALA A 87 1.48 6.76 -3.25
C ALA A 87 1.10 5.45 -3.93
N ILE A 88 1.27 4.34 -3.23
CA ILE A 88 0.55 3.09 -3.54
C ILE A 88 -0.75 3.13 -2.76
N ILE A 89 -1.87 2.98 -3.45
CA ILE A 89 -3.20 3.16 -2.85
C ILE A 89 -4.05 1.93 -3.12
N SER A 90 -4.46 1.27 -2.03
CA SER A 90 -5.61 0.38 -1.98
C SER A 90 -6.55 0.86 -0.89
N GLN A 91 -7.82 1.05 -1.24
CA GLN A 91 -8.86 1.49 -0.31
C GLN A 91 -9.81 0.35 0.09
N TRP A 92 -10.03 -0.62 -0.80
CA TRP A 92 -11.04 -1.68 -0.63
C TRP A 92 -10.46 -3.03 -1.00
N ALA A 93 -11.30 -4.05 -1.23
CA ALA A 93 -10.88 -5.30 -1.84
C ALA A 93 -10.20 -5.02 -3.20
N GLY A 94 -8.87 -4.98 -3.18
CA GLY A 94 -8.06 -4.55 -4.31
C GLY A 94 -7.33 -5.74 -4.95
N PRO A 95 -6.88 -5.59 -6.20
CA PRO A 95 -5.96 -6.51 -6.83
C PRO A 95 -4.71 -6.79 -6.01
N VAL A 96 -4.13 -7.97 -6.21
CA VAL A 96 -2.90 -8.40 -5.55
C VAL A 96 -1.70 -7.56 -6.00
N LEU A 97 -0.82 -7.20 -5.07
CA LEU A 97 0.48 -6.61 -5.36
C LEU A 97 1.60 -7.46 -4.75
N LEU A 98 2.46 -8.03 -5.59
CA LEU A 98 3.61 -8.82 -5.16
C LEU A 98 4.91 -8.15 -5.64
N VAL A 99 5.87 -7.94 -4.74
CA VAL A 99 7.20 -7.38 -5.04
C VAL A 99 8.28 -8.34 -4.56
N ARG A 100 9.16 -8.78 -5.46
CA ARG A 100 10.17 -9.81 -5.16
C ARG A 100 11.37 -9.27 -4.39
N GLU A 101 11.69 -8.01 -4.59
CA GLU A 101 12.80 -7.35 -3.92
C GLU A 101 12.28 -6.18 -3.10
N HIS A 102 12.73 -4.96 -3.38
CA HIS A 102 12.49 -3.78 -2.55
C HIS A 102 11.35 -2.94 -3.10
N LEU A 103 10.64 -2.27 -2.20
CA LEU A 103 9.65 -1.25 -2.52
C LEU A 103 10.17 0.13 -2.13
N ARG A 104 10.01 1.11 -3.02
CA ARG A 104 10.14 2.53 -2.70
C ARG A 104 8.88 3.28 -3.11
N ALA A 105 8.33 4.06 -2.20
CA ALA A 105 7.16 4.89 -2.46
C ALA A 105 7.15 6.15 -1.58
N ARG A 106 6.32 7.12 -1.92
CA ARG A 106 6.01 8.23 -1.01
C ARG A 106 5.16 7.74 0.16
N SER A 107 4.06 7.07 -0.15
CA SER A 107 3.13 6.49 0.84
C SER A 107 2.71 5.10 0.40
N LEU A 108 2.40 4.22 1.36
CA LEU A 108 1.83 2.90 1.12
C LEU A 108 0.54 2.77 1.92
N ILE A 109 -0.59 2.80 1.22
CA ILE A 109 -1.93 2.67 1.80
C ILE A 109 -2.47 1.29 1.43
N ALA A 110 -2.43 0.37 2.37
CA ALA A 110 -2.91 -1.00 2.25
C ALA A 110 -4.33 -1.10 2.81
N GLY A 111 -5.31 -1.19 1.91
CA GLY A 111 -6.73 -1.40 2.24
C GLY A 111 -7.07 -2.89 2.24
N GLY A 112 -8.06 -3.29 1.46
CA GLY A 112 -8.48 -4.70 1.34
C GLY A 112 -7.66 -5.55 0.35
N ALA A 113 -6.55 -5.04 -0.19
CA ALA A 113 -5.67 -5.82 -1.06
C ALA A 113 -4.75 -6.76 -0.26
N PHE A 114 -4.35 -7.88 -0.89
CA PHE A 114 -3.19 -8.65 -0.44
C PHE A 114 -1.92 -8.05 -1.06
N ILE A 115 -1.06 -7.49 -0.22
CA ILE A 115 0.21 -6.86 -0.61
C ILE A 115 1.36 -7.59 0.07
N ARG A 116 2.34 -8.02 -0.74
CA ARG A 116 3.53 -8.69 -0.20
C ARG A 116 4.82 -8.17 -0.85
N ILE A 117 5.68 -7.60 -0.02
CA ILE A 117 7.04 -7.19 -0.36
C ILE A 117 8.00 -8.20 0.28
N ARG A 118 8.83 -8.85 -0.55
CA ARG A 118 9.78 -9.88 -0.09
C ARG A 118 11.09 -9.28 0.46
N GLY A 119 11.39 -8.03 0.15
CA GLY A 119 12.51 -7.27 0.70
C GLY A 119 12.05 -6.13 1.62
N ASP A 120 12.83 -5.05 1.62
CA ASP A 120 12.54 -3.84 2.40
C ASP A 120 11.51 -2.94 1.70
N ALA A 121 10.76 -2.17 2.49
CA ALA A 121 9.89 -1.11 2.01
C ALA A 121 10.37 0.24 2.59
N ASP A 122 10.93 1.08 1.71
CA ASP A 122 11.34 2.45 2.04
C ASP A 122 10.24 3.43 1.63
N VAL A 123 9.54 3.97 2.63
CA VAL A 123 8.43 4.90 2.44
C VAL A 123 8.77 6.25 3.06
N THR A 124 8.62 7.34 2.30
CA THR A 124 9.11 8.65 2.75
C THR A 124 8.09 9.50 3.50
N ASP A 125 6.82 9.10 3.54
CA ASP A 125 5.74 9.80 4.24
C ASP A 125 5.05 8.85 5.24
N THR A 126 4.17 7.97 4.75
CA THR A 126 3.31 7.17 5.63
C THR A 126 3.06 5.75 5.09
N VAL A 127 3.17 4.76 5.97
CA VAL A 127 2.58 3.42 5.78
C VAL A 127 1.27 3.36 6.56
N LEU A 128 0.16 3.10 5.88
CA LEU A 128 -1.16 2.93 6.48
C LEU A 128 -1.68 1.53 6.12
N GLY A 129 -1.91 0.68 7.12
CA GLY A 129 -2.82 -0.46 7.00
C GLY A 129 -4.21 -0.02 7.41
N HIS A 130 -5.20 -0.11 6.53
CA HIS A 130 -6.58 0.28 6.76
C HIS A 130 -7.51 -0.91 6.47
N THR A 131 -8.56 -1.05 7.26
CA THR A 131 -9.57 -2.14 7.20
C THR A 131 -9.02 -3.54 7.40
N ASN A 132 -9.83 -4.43 7.99
CA ASN A 132 -9.48 -5.82 8.28
C ASN A 132 -9.63 -6.79 7.09
N HIS A 133 -9.93 -6.28 5.90
CA HIS A 133 -10.19 -7.10 4.71
C HIS A 133 -8.95 -7.46 3.91
N GLY A 134 -7.79 -6.87 4.20
CA GLY A 134 -6.55 -7.09 3.46
C GLY A 134 -5.39 -7.50 4.36
N GLU A 135 -4.25 -7.75 3.72
CA GLU A 135 -3.02 -8.14 4.41
C GLU A 135 -1.80 -7.47 3.78
N LEU A 136 -0.97 -6.84 4.60
CA LEU A 136 0.32 -6.27 4.21
C LEU A 136 1.47 -7.04 4.87
N TYR A 137 2.27 -7.72 4.04
CA TYR A 137 3.51 -8.38 4.45
C TYR A 137 4.73 -7.65 3.89
N ILE A 138 5.69 -7.38 4.77
CA ILE A 138 7.02 -6.89 4.44
C ILE A 138 8.02 -7.87 5.07
N ASP A 139 8.61 -8.75 4.26
CA ASP A 139 9.53 -9.78 4.77
C ASP A 139 10.85 -9.15 5.29
N GLY A 140 11.16 -7.91 4.91
CA GLY A 140 12.29 -7.11 5.39
C GLY A 140 11.90 -5.99 6.36
N THR A 141 12.58 -4.86 6.24
CA THR A 141 12.36 -3.66 7.06
C THR A 141 11.28 -2.77 6.44
N ALA A 142 10.29 -2.37 7.24
CA ALA A 142 9.37 -1.29 6.92
C ALA A 142 9.93 0.03 7.48
N THR A 143 10.42 0.91 6.61
CA THR A 143 10.93 2.23 6.97
C THR A 143 9.91 3.29 6.59
N ALA A 144 9.45 4.09 7.56
CA ALA A 144 8.58 5.24 7.31
C ALA A 144 8.67 6.25 8.45
N PRO A 145 8.48 7.56 8.21
CA PRO A 145 8.31 8.53 9.29
C PRO A 145 7.11 8.20 10.19
N LEU A 146 6.01 7.74 9.60
CA LEU A 146 4.76 7.41 10.27
C LEU A 146 4.24 6.05 9.78
N LEU A 147 3.88 5.20 10.73
CA LEU A 147 3.21 3.93 10.46
C LEU A 147 1.89 3.88 11.25
N ILE A 148 0.77 3.74 10.54
CA ILE A 148 -0.57 3.64 11.13
C ILE A 148 -1.11 2.26 10.80
N TRP A 149 -1.71 1.58 11.77
CA TRP A 149 -2.53 0.40 11.51
C TRP A 149 -3.93 0.59 12.11
N ASP A 150 -4.91 0.37 11.25
CA ASP A 150 -6.32 0.60 11.51
C ASP A 150 -7.12 -0.66 11.21
N ASP A 151 -7.15 -1.54 12.22
CA ASP A 151 -7.69 -2.90 12.17
C ASP A 151 -7.16 -3.76 11.01
N HIS A 152 -5.97 -3.46 10.50
CA HIS A 152 -5.40 -4.13 9.34
C HIS A 152 -4.37 -5.18 9.73
N PHE A 153 -4.34 -6.31 9.02
CA PHE A 153 -3.27 -7.29 9.21
C PHE A 153 -1.96 -6.74 8.63
N PHE A 154 -1.00 -6.46 9.50
CA PHE A 154 0.32 -5.96 9.13
C PHE A 154 1.42 -6.83 9.74
N ASN A 155 2.37 -7.25 8.93
CA ASN A 155 3.55 -7.98 9.39
C ASN A 155 4.82 -7.48 8.67
N ALA A 156 5.74 -6.89 9.43
CA ALA A 156 7.10 -6.58 8.99
C ALA A 156 8.14 -7.33 9.83
N ALA A 157 9.25 -7.78 9.24
CA ALA A 157 10.33 -8.40 10.01
C ALA A 157 11.03 -7.39 10.93
N THR A 158 11.09 -6.12 10.51
CA THR A 158 11.55 -5.01 11.35
C THR A 158 10.74 -3.76 11.02
N ILE A 159 10.37 -2.99 12.04
CA ILE A 159 9.73 -1.69 11.88
C ILE A 159 10.75 -0.61 12.25
N ASN A 160 11.04 0.27 11.30
CA ASN A 160 11.85 1.46 11.47
C ASN A 160 10.96 2.70 11.26
N ALA A 161 10.12 2.97 12.24
CA ALA A 161 9.22 4.12 12.24
C ALA A 161 9.29 4.85 13.59
N PRO A 162 9.70 6.14 13.64
CA PRO A 162 9.76 6.90 14.88
C PRO A 162 8.37 7.21 15.46
N TYR A 163 7.33 7.20 14.61
CA TYR A 163 5.94 7.35 15.01
C TYR A 163 5.13 6.14 14.53
N THR A 164 4.46 5.48 15.47
CA THR A 164 3.51 4.40 15.21
C THR A 164 2.17 4.72 15.86
N PHE A 165 1.06 4.39 15.21
CA PHE A 165 -0.27 4.59 15.77
C PHE A 165 -1.19 3.41 15.49
N ASP A 166 -1.70 2.83 16.58
CA ASP A 166 -2.73 1.80 16.58
C ASP A 166 -4.07 2.46 16.87
N THR A 167 -4.92 2.60 15.85
CA THR A 167 -6.23 3.24 16.03
C THR A 167 -7.10 2.45 17.00
N ARG A 168 -6.98 1.12 17.00
CA ARG A 168 -7.80 0.21 17.78
C ARG A 168 -7.41 0.25 19.25
N ALA A 169 -6.11 0.26 19.55
CA ALA A 169 -5.63 0.45 20.92
C ALA A 169 -6.03 1.82 21.47
N ALA A 170 -5.93 2.88 20.66
CA ALA A 170 -6.36 4.21 21.06
C ALA A 170 -7.88 4.29 21.30
N ALA A 171 -8.68 3.64 20.46
CA ALA A 171 -10.14 3.62 20.58
C ALA A 171 -10.63 2.87 21.84
N TRP A 172 -9.88 1.85 22.28
CA TRP A 172 -10.21 1.09 23.50
C TRP A 172 -9.92 1.84 24.80
N ASP A 173 -8.86 2.66 24.85
CA ASP A 173 -8.44 3.34 26.08
C ASP A 173 -9.22 4.63 26.34
N ASP A 174 -9.56 5.41 25.30
CA ASP A 174 -10.22 6.70 25.46
C ASP A 174 -11.67 6.75 24.92
N TRP A 175 -12.05 5.94 23.91
CA TRP A 175 -13.16 6.32 23.01
C TRP A 175 -14.38 5.39 22.96
N GLN A 176 -14.45 4.34 23.79
CA GLN A 176 -15.63 3.44 23.87
C GLN A 176 -16.12 2.90 22.51
N TYR A 177 -15.19 2.49 21.64
CA TYR A 177 -15.42 1.70 20.42
C TYR A 177 -16.71 2.03 19.64
N ASP A 178 -16.61 3.01 18.73
CA ASP A 178 -17.49 3.11 17.57
C ASP A 178 -16.68 2.62 16.36
N ASP A 179 -17.28 1.80 15.48
CA ASP A 179 -16.60 1.26 14.29
C ASP A 179 -16.25 2.37 13.27
N ASP A 180 -16.79 3.57 13.47
CA ASP A 180 -16.55 4.76 12.65
C ASP A 180 -15.76 5.80 13.45
N LEU A 181 -14.49 6.03 13.07
CA LEU A 181 -13.64 7.12 13.60
C LEU A 181 -13.99 8.50 13.02
N ASP A 182 -15.21 8.65 12.51
CA ASP A 182 -15.72 9.88 11.89
C ASP A 182 -15.87 11.00 12.92
N GLY A 183 -15.28 12.17 12.62
CA GLY A 183 -15.38 13.36 13.45
C GLY A 183 -14.46 13.39 14.68
N TYR A 184 -13.55 12.44 14.81
CA TYR A 184 -12.63 12.38 15.95
C TYR A 184 -11.52 13.45 15.86
N PRO A 185 -11.11 14.02 17.01
CA PRO A 185 -10.00 14.96 17.04
C PRO A 185 -8.69 14.27 16.64
N LEU A 186 -7.76 15.07 16.12
CA LEU A 186 -6.42 14.59 15.80
C LEU A 186 -5.73 14.02 17.07
N PRO A 187 -5.24 12.76 17.05
CA PRO A 187 -4.55 12.18 18.19
C PRO A 187 -3.35 13.04 18.62
N GLU A 188 -3.27 13.40 19.91
CA GLU A 188 -2.19 14.26 20.43
C GLU A 188 -0.79 13.72 20.12
N GLN A 189 -0.65 12.39 20.10
CA GLN A 189 0.59 11.66 19.79
C GLN A 189 1.08 11.90 18.36
N LEU A 190 0.18 12.23 17.44
CA LEU A 190 0.47 12.42 16.02
C LEU A 190 0.69 13.90 15.63
N LYS A 191 0.25 14.86 16.44
CA LYS A 191 0.47 16.30 16.20
C LYS A 191 1.95 16.70 15.98
N PRO A 192 2.95 16.05 16.61
CA PRO A 192 4.36 16.36 16.33
C PRO A 192 4.77 16.05 14.88
N VAL A 193 4.22 14.99 14.28
CA VAL A 193 4.63 14.47 12.97
C VAL A 193 3.72 14.92 11.82
N LEU A 194 2.43 15.13 12.07
CA LEU A 194 1.44 15.51 11.06
C LEU A 194 1.49 17.00 10.71
N ARG A 195 1.22 17.35 9.45
CA ARG A 195 1.11 18.75 9.01
C ARG A 195 0.04 19.50 9.82
N GLU A 196 0.27 20.80 10.03
CA GLU A 196 -0.58 21.65 10.87
C GLU A 196 -1.93 22.00 10.23
N GLU A 197 -2.09 21.67 8.95
CA GLU A 197 -3.32 21.94 8.18
C GLU A 197 -4.49 21.00 8.53
N PHE A 198 -4.23 19.87 9.18
CA PHE A 198 -5.26 18.90 9.56
C PHE A 198 -5.88 19.26 10.92
N GLY A 199 -7.18 19.53 10.94
CA GLY A 199 -7.97 19.83 12.12
C GLY A 199 -8.59 18.60 12.80
N CYS A 200 -8.81 17.51 12.07
CA CYS A 200 -9.38 16.26 12.58
C CYS A 200 -8.74 15.03 11.92
N TRP A 201 -9.08 13.85 12.43
CA TRP A 201 -8.56 12.58 11.94
C TRP A 201 -9.04 12.25 10.51
N ASP A 202 -10.29 12.57 10.19
CA ASP A 202 -10.86 12.33 8.86
C ASP A 202 -10.07 13.02 7.76
N GLU A 203 -9.64 14.27 7.99
CA GLU A 203 -8.86 15.02 7.02
C GLU A 203 -7.51 14.36 6.73
N VAL A 204 -6.91 13.69 7.72
CA VAL A 204 -5.67 12.90 7.55
C VAL A 204 -5.95 11.66 6.71
N MET A 205 -6.99 10.91 7.04
CA MET A 205 -7.36 9.68 6.35
C MET A 205 -7.77 9.96 4.89
N ASP A 206 -8.53 11.03 4.64
CA ASP A 206 -8.90 11.47 3.30
C ASP A 206 -7.69 11.92 2.49
N ALA A 207 -6.75 12.63 3.11
CA ALA A 207 -5.49 13.00 2.47
C ALA A 207 -4.68 11.77 2.05
N LEU A 208 -4.49 10.80 2.96
CA LEU A 208 -3.79 9.55 2.68
C LEU A 208 -4.46 8.75 1.55
N ARG A 209 -5.79 8.57 1.60
CA ARG A 209 -6.58 7.88 0.57
C ARG A 209 -6.52 8.58 -0.79
N ALA A 210 -6.32 9.89 -0.81
CA ALA A 210 -6.07 10.69 -2.01
C ALA A 210 -4.59 10.75 -2.43
N GLY A 211 -3.71 9.98 -1.79
CA GLY A 211 -2.28 9.93 -2.07
C GLY A 211 -1.49 11.15 -1.61
N LYS A 212 -2.08 12.04 -0.82
CA LYS A 212 -1.42 13.26 -0.34
C LYS A 212 -0.50 12.95 0.84
N GLU A 213 0.55 13.75 0.94
CA GLU A 213 1.47 13.73 2.08
C GLU A 213 0.78 14.26 3.33
N VAL A 214 0.96 13.58 4.45
CA VAL A 214 0.43 14.04 5.75
C VAL A 214 1.52 14.37 6.76
N VAL A 215 2.77 13.92 6.52
CA VAL A 215 3.89 14.16 7.42
C VAL A 215 4.53 15.52 7.13
N LYS A 216 5.03 16.18 8.18
CA LYS A 216 5.78 17.43 8.04
C LYS A 216 7.09 17.17 7.27
N PRO A 217 7.50 18.07 6.34
CA PRO A 217 8.65 17.85 5.46
C PRO A 217 10.00 17.57 6.15
N ASN A 218 10.15 17.96 7.42
CA ASN A 218 11.37 17.72 8.20
C ASN A 218 11.51 16.26 8.68
N PHE A 219 10.43 15.49 8.69
CA PHE A 219 10.46 14.05 8.98
C PHE A 219 10.56 13.21 7.71
N SER A 220 10.05 13.72 6.57
CA SER A 220 10.06 13.02 5.27
C SER A 220 11.46 12.86 4.62
N ARG A 221 12.51 13.49 5.19
CA ARG A 221 13.89 13.46 4.66
C ARG A 221 14.88 12.66 5.52
N GLN A 222 14.39 11.89 6.50
CA GLN A 222 15.24 11.13 7.42
C GLN A 222 15.24 9.60 7.20
N ALA A 223 14.66 9.11 6.10
CA ALA A 223 14.75 7.72 5.67
C ALA A 223 15.77 7.56 4.52
#